data_AF-A0A430Q2R2-F1
#
_entry.id   AF-A0A430Q2R2-F1
#
_cell.length_a   1.000
_cell.length_b   1.000
_cell.length_c   1.000
_cell.angle_alpha   90.00
_cell.angle_beta   90.00
_cell.angle_gamma   90.00
#
_symmetry.space_group_name_H-M   'P 1'
#
loop_
_entity.id
_entity.type
_entity.pdbx_description
1 polymer ?
#
loop_
_entity_poly.entity_id
_entity_poly.type
_entity_poly.pdbx_seq_one_letter_code
_entity_poly.pdbx_strand_id
1 'polypeptide(L)' 'LPIVFPVLYLIVDIAIGILAIYQKPTDCAISLGVMLLGVPVYIFGVVWKNKPRSIRSLICMLFSLTL' A
#
# COMPACT_ATOMS: atom_id res chain seq x y z
N LEU A 1 22.81 -7.22 -18.67
CA LEU A 1 21.33 -7.32 -18.56
C LEU A 1 20.74 -6.09 -19.26
N PRO A 2 20.11 -6.21 -20.44
CA PRO A 2 19.70 -5.04 -21.21
C PRO A 2 18.55 -4.31 -20.50
N ILE A 3 18.74 -3.02 -20.19
CA ILE A 3 17.72 -2.10 -19.62
C ILE A 3 16.43 -2.05 -20.48
N VAL A 4 16.48 -2.53 -21.72
CA VAL A 4 15.33 -2.67 -22.60
C VAL A 4 14.23 -3.55 -22.00
N PHE A 5 14.60 -4.61 -21.26
CA PHE A 5 13.65 -5.55 -20.66
C PHE A 5 12.75 -4.90 -19.58
N PRO A 6 13.29 -4.17 -18.58
CA PRO A 6 12.46 -3.49 -17.59
C PRO A 6 11.63 -2.35 -18.20
N VAL A 7 12.13 -1.65 -19.22
CA VAL A 7 11.37 -0.57 -19.89
C VAL A 7 10.15 -1.13 -20.63
N LEU A 8 10.31 -2.23 -21.39
CA LEU A 8 9.19 -2.88 -22.08
C LEU A 8 8.15 -3.40 -21.07
N TYR A 9 8.62 -3.98 -19.96
CA TYR A 9 7.74 -4.47 -18.89
C TYR A 9 6.88 -3.35 -18.29
N LEU A 10 7.46 -2.18 -18.00
CA LEU A 10 6.71 -1.04 -17.48
C LEU A 10 5.63 -0.54 -18.45
N ILE A 11 5.91 -0.53 -19.76
CA ILE A 11 4.94 -0.09 -20.77
C ILE A 11 3.74 -1.05 -20.81
N VAL A 12 4.00 -2.36 -20.77
CA VAL A 12 2.96 -3.39 -20.75
C VAL A 12 2.14 -3.32 -19.47
N ASP A 13 2.79 -3.12 -18.32
CA ASP A 13 2.12 -2.98 -17.02
C ASP A 13 1.14 -1.80 -16.99
N ILE A 14 1.55 -0.63 -17.52
CA ILE A 14 0.68 0.55 -17.63
C ILE A 14 -0.53 0.27 -18.53
N ALA A 15 -0.32 -0.39 -19.68
CA ALA A 15 -1.40 -0.73 -20.59
C ALA A 15 -2.41 -1.69 -19.93
N ILE A 16 -1.93 -2.69 -19.19
CA ILE A 16 -2.78 -3.62 -18.42
C ILE A 16 -3.52 -2.87 -17.32
N GLY A 17 -2.86 -1.94 -16.62
CA GLY A 17 -3.49 -1.11 -15.59
C GLY A 17 -4.68 -0.31 -16.13
N ILE A 18 -4.52 0.34 -17.28
CA ILE A 18 -5.61 1.09 -17.93
C ILE A 18 -6.76 0.15 -18.35
N LEU A 19 -6.43 -1.01 -18.94
CA LEU A 19 -7.44 -2.00 -19.31
C LEU A 19 -8.18 -2.58 -18.10
N ALA A 20 -7.49 -2.79 -16.97
CA ALA A 20 -8.08 -3.28 -15.74
C ALA A 20 -9.12 -2.29 -15.17
N ILE A 21 -8.80 -0.99 -15.20
CA ILE A 21 -9.74 0.07 -14.80
C ILE A 21 -10.94 0.11 -15.75
N TYR A 22 -10.74 -0.12 -17.04
CA TYR A 22 -11.84 -0.09 -18.03
C TYR A 22 -12.80 -1.28 -17.88
N GLN A 23 -12.29 -2.47 -17.55
CA GLN A 23 -13.10 -3.68 -17.41
C GLN A 23 -13.89 -3.71 -16.09
N LYS A 24 -13.27 -3.30 -14.98
CA LYS A 24 -13.86 -3.34 -13.64
C LYS A 24 -13.40 -2.14 -12.80
N PRO A 25 -13.99 -0.95 -13.01
CA PRO A 25 -13.53 0.28 -12.39
C PRO A 25 -13.73 0.28 -10.87
N THR A 26 -14.79 -0.38 -10.37
CA THR A 26 -15.12 -0.41 -8.94
C THR A 26 -14.10 -1.21 -8.14
N ASP A 27 -13.75 -2.40 -8.61
CA ASP A 27 -12.84 -3.30 -7.89
C ASP A 27 -11.41 -2.74 -7.86
N CYS A 28 -10.97 -2.15 -8.97
CA CYS A 28 -9.66 -1.52 -9.07
C CYS A 28 -9.58 -0.21 -8.27
N ALA A 29 -10.65 0.58 -8.22
CA ALA A 29 -10.68 1.78 -7.38
C ALA A 29 -10.59 1.47 -5.88
N ILE A 30 -11.18 0.35 -5.44
CA ILE A 30 -11.08 -0.09 -4.04
C ILE A 30 -9.64 -0.47 -3.70
N SER A 31 -8.93 -1.19 -4.57
CA SER A 31 -7.53 -1.55 -4.31
C SER A 31 -6.61 -0.33 -4.28
N LEU A 32 -6.81 0.63 -5.19
CA LEU A 32 -6.13 1.93 -5.16
C LEU A 32 -6.47 2.72 -3.89
N GLY A 33 -7.73 2.69 -3.44
CA GLY A 33 -8.16 3.28 -2.18
C GLY A 33 -7.46 2.68 -0.97
N VAL A 34 -7.31 1.35 -0.92
CA VAL A 34 -6.58 0.66 0.15
C VAL A 34 -5.08 0.97 0.12
N MET A 35 -4.48 1.06 -1.07
CA MET A 35 -3.09 1.54 -1.20
C MET A 35 -2.95 2.96 -0.65
N LEU A 36 -3.91 3.83 -0.93
CA LEU A 36 -3.96 5.19 -0.38
C LEU A 36 -4.13 5.17 1.14
N LEU A 37 -4.87 4.23 1.74
CA LEU A 37 -4.98 4.06 3.20
C LEU A 37 -3.64 3.69 3.87
N GLY A 38 -2.67 3.16 3.12
CA GLY A 38 -1.30 2.99 3.62
C GLY A 38 -0.63 4.30 4.00
N VAL A 39 -0.93 5.40 3.29
CA VAL A 39 -0.38 6.73 3.53
C VAL A 39 -0.85 7.35 4.87
N PRO A 40 -2.16 7.47 5.18
CA PRO A 40 -2.60 7.96 6.48
C PRO A 40 -2.13 7.04 7.60
N VAL A 41 -2.12 5.70 7.40
CA VAL A 41 -1.57 4.77 8.41
C VAL A 41 -0.10 5.07 8.70
N TYR A 42 0.72 5.36 7.69
CA TYR A 42 2.11 5.77 7.88
C TYR A 42 2.21 7.08 8.68
N ILE A 43 1.37 8.07 8.38
CA ILE A 43 1.34 9.35 9.10
C ILE A 43 0.94 9.14 10.58
N PHE A 44 -0.11 8.35 10.84
CA PHE A 44 -0.55 8.01 12.21
C PHE A 44 0.47 7.13 12.97
N GLY A 45 1.22 6.31 12.25
CA GLY A 45 2.23 5.40 12.80
C GLY A 45 3.52 6.11 13.18
N VAL A 46 4.12 6.80 12.21
CA VAL A 46 5.52 7.26 12.24
C VAL A 46 5.64 8.74 12.60
N VAL A 47 4.79 9.61 12.05
CA VAL A 47 4.87 11.07 12.29
C VAL A 47 4.36 11.45 13.68
N TRP A 48 3.54 10.59 14.29
CA TRP A 48 2.93 10.88 15.58
C TRP A 48 3.94 10.72 16.76
N LYS A 49 4.58 11.83 17.13
CA LYS A 49 5.60 11.86 18.21
C LYS A 49 5.06 11.70 19.63
N ASN A 50 3.83 12.10 19.92
CA ASN A 50 3.24 12.03 21.27
C ASN A 50 2.16 10.96 21.34
N LYS A 51 2.56 9.69 21.21
CA LYS A 51 1.65 8.54 21.23
C LYS A 51 1.21 8.21 22.67
N PRO A 52 -0.10 8.13 22.99
CA PRO A 52 -0.58 7.72 24.31
C PRO A 52 -0.19 6.27 24.64
N ARG A 53 0.05 5.98 25.92
CA ARG A 53 0.61 4.69 26.40
C ARG A 53 -0.18 3.46 25.93
N SER A 54 -1.50 3.58 25.75
CA SER A 54 -2.38 2.50 25.31
C SER A 54 -2.03 1.94 23.92
N ILE A 55 -1.61 2.78 22.99
CA ILE A 55 -1.30 2.34 21.61
C ILE A 55 0.05 1.63 21.56
N ARG A 56 1.02 2.07 22.36
CA ARG A 56 2.30 1.37 22.52
C ARG A 56 2.10 -0.01 23.13
N SER A 57 1.20 -0.14 24.10
CA SER A 57 0.85 -1.43 24.72
C SER A 57 0.19 -2.38 23.72
N LEU A 58 -0.76 -1.88 22.91
CA LEU A 58 -1.44 -2.68 21.88
C LEU A 58 -0.47 -3.17 20.79
N ILE A 59 0.41 -2.30 20.27
CA ILE A 59 1.40 -2.70 19.25
C ILE A 59 2.36 -3.76 19.80
N CYS A 60 2.83 -3.59 21.04
CA CYS A 60 3.71 -4.55 21.70
C CYS A 60 3.02 -5.91 21.90
N MET A 61 1.75 -5.90 22.32
CA MET A 61 0.96 -7.11 22.53
C MET A 61 0.65 -7.84 21.21
N LEU A 62 0.34 -7.10 20.14
CA LEU A 62 0.07 -7.66 18.82
C LEU A 62 1.32 -8.30 18.22
N PHE A 63 2.49 -7.69 18.40
CA PHE A 63 3.76 -8.24 17.95
C PHE A 63 4.15 -9.52 18.71
N SER A 64 3.92 -9.57 20.04
CA SER A 64 4.20 -10.75 20.87
C SER A 64 3.24 -11.93 20.66
N LEU A 65 2.10 -11.72 20.00
CA LEU A 65 1.12 -12.77 19.68
C LEU A 65 1.36 -13.36 18.28
N THR A 66 2.12 -12.66 17.45
CA THR A 66 2.48 -13.08 16.08
C THR A 66 3.83 -13.82 16.04
N LEU A 67 4.67 -13.68 17.08
CA LEU A 67 5.93 -14.40 17.31
C LEU A 67 5.72 -15.55 18.29
#